data_AF-A0A6N8NV49-F1
#
_entry.id   AF-A0A6N8NV49-F1
#
_cell.length_a   1.000
_cell.length_b   1.000
_cell.length_c   1.000
_cell.angle_alpha   90.00
_cell.angle_beta   90.00
_cell.angle_gamma   90.00
#
_symmetry.space_group_name_H-M   'P 1'
#
loop_
_entity.id
_entity.type
_entity.pdbx_description
1 polymer ?
#
loop_
_entity_poly.entity_id
_entity_poly.type
_entity_poly.pdbx_seq_one_letter_code
_entity_poly.pdbx_strand_id
1 'polypeptide(L)'
;LEPGKVINWNGKSVKLPPLKMCIFAGTNPFHRHQQINRIIEGLRKLETVIAIDNQWTSTCRFADIVLPATTQFERNDLDQYGNHSNRGIIAMKQVVPPQFEARNDFDIFRELCRRFNREEAFTEGLDEMGWLKRIWQEGVQQGKGRGVHLPAFDDFWNNKEYVEFDHPQMFVRHQAFREDPDL
;
A
#
# COMPACT_ATOMS: atom_id res chain seq x y z
N LEU A 1 -18.37 -5.68 -18.22
CA LEU A 1 -19.28 -5.44 -17.07
C LEU A 1 -20.64 -6.05 -17.36
N GLU A 2 -21.24 -6.73 -16.40
CA GLU A 2 -22.54 -7.42 -16.51
C GLU A 2 -23.44 -7.06 -15.30
N PRO A 3 -23.84 -5.78 -15.15
CA PRO A 3 -24.64 -5.36 -14.00
C PRO A 3 -25.99 -6.10 -13.94
N GLY A 4 -26.40 -6.49 -12.74
CA GLY A 4 -27.63 -7.23 -12.50
C GLY A 4 -27.53 -8.75 -12.68
N LYS A 5 -26.45 -9.26 -13.29
CA LYS A 5 -26.18 -10.71 -13.36
C LYS A 5 -26.00 -11.28 -11.95
N VAL A 6 -26.60 -12.43 -11.70
CA VAL A 6 -26.41 -13.18 -10.46
C VAL A 6 -25.35 -14.25 -10.70
N ILE A 7 -24.36 -14.31 -9.82
CA ILE A 7 -23.29 -15.32 -9.83
C ILE A 7 -23.26 -16.07 -8.50
N ASN A 8 -22.76 -17.31 -8.53
CA ASN A 8 -22.44 -18.05 -7.32
C ASN A 8 -21.01 -17.66 -6.90
N TRP A 9 -20.86 -17.11 -5.70
CA TRP A 9 -19.57 -16.70 -5.14
C TRP A 9 -19.51 -17.06 -3.66
N ASN A 10 -18.51 -17.87 -3.27
CA ASN A 10 -18.31 -18.35 -1.89
C ASN A 10 -19.59 -18.88 -1.23
N GLY A 11 -20.31 -19.76 -1.94
CA GLY A 11 -21.54 -20.38 -1.44
C GLY A 11 -22.76 -19.45 -1.37
N LYS A 12 -22.66 -18.22 -1.87
CA LYS A 12 -23.75 -17.24 -1.88
C LYS A 12 -24.08 -16.80 -3.30
N SER A 13 -25.33 -16.44 -3.53
CA SER A 13 -25.75 -15.76 -4.75
C SER A 13 -25.46 -14.26 -4.62
N VAL A 14 -24.64 -13.72 -5.52
CA VAL A 14 -24.24 -12.31 -5.55
C VAL A 14 -24.76 -11.68 -6.83
N LYS A 15 -25.51 -10.58 -6.69
CA LYS A 15 -25.94 -9.76 -7.83
C LYS A 15 -24.89 -8.70 -8.11
N LEU A 16 -24.36 -8.66 -9.33
CA LEU A 16 -23.31 -7.72 -9.71
C LEU A 16 -23.86 -6.28 -9.73
N PRO A 17 -23.20 -5.32 -9.05
CA PRO A 17 -23.65 -3.94 -9.01
C PRO A 17 -23.38 -3.20 -10.33
N PRO A 18 -24.10 -2.09 -10.60
CA PRO A 18 -23.74 -1.18 -11.67
C PRO A 18 -22.51 -0.36 -11.29
N LEU A 19 -21.33 -0.80 -11.75
CA LEU A 19 -20.10 -0.03 -11.61
C LEU A 19 -20.12 1.14 -12.60
N LYS A 20 -19.85 2.35 -12.09
CA LYS A 20 -19.78 3.59 -12.86
C LYS A 20 -18.37 4.18 -12.93
N MET A 21 -17.59 3.99 -11.87
CA MET A 21 -16.26 4.56 -11.74
C MET A 21 -15.28 3.50 -11.25
N CYS A 22 -14.01 3.61 -11.66
CA CYS A 22 -12.91 2.82 -11.10
C CYS A 22 -11.68 3.70 -10.88
N ILE A 23 -10.95 3.42 -9.79
CA ILE A 23 -9.67 4.04 -9.46
C ILE A 23 -8.64 2.92 -9.33
N PHE A 24 -7.57 2.99 -10.12
CA PHE A 24 -6.43 2.09 -10.04
C PHE A 24 -5.24 2.84 -9.44
N ALA A 25 -4.72 2.38 -8.31
CA ALA A 25 -3.51 2.92 -7.68
C ALA A 25 -2.45 1.81 -7.59
N GLY A 26 -1.26 2.05 -8.16
CA GLY A 26 -0.14 1.11 -8.10
C GLY A 26 -0.41 -0.27 -8.73
N THR A 27 -1.34 -0.36 -9.69
CA THR A 27 -1.72 -1.63 -10.31
C THR A 27 -1.98 -1.49 -11.81
N ASN A 28 -1.60 -2.52 -12.55
CA ASN A 28 -1.77 -2.59 -14.00
C ASN A 28 -2.67 -3.77 -14.41
N PRO A 29 -4.01 -3.65 -14.39
CA PRO A 29 -4.94 -4.69 -14.84
C PRO A 29 -4.63 -5.24 -16.23
N PHE A 30 -4.13 -4.43 -17.17
CA PHE A 30 -3.80 -4.88 -18.53
C PHE A 30 -2.63 -5.87 -18.59
N HIS A 31 -1.80 -5.93 -17.54
CA HIS A 31 -0.75 -6.92 -17.44
C HIS A 31 -1.18 -8.15 -16.63
N ARG A 32 -2.05 -7.99 -15.62
CA ARG A 32 -2.32 -9.03 -14.61
C ARG A 32 -3.59 -9.84 -14.88
N HIS A 33 -4.57 -9.27 -15.58
CA HIS A 33 -5.83 -9.94 -15.90
C HIS A 33 -5.82 -10.51 -17.31
N GLN A 34 -6.56 -11.60 -17.51
CA GLN A 34 -6.70 -12.28 -18.79
C GLN A 34 -7.81 -11.64 -19.64
N GLN A 35 -7.90 -12.04 -20.91
CA GLN A 35 -8.90 -11.56 -21.87
C GLN A 35 -8.89 -10.02 -22.02
N ILE A 36 -7.76 -9.46 -22.46
CA ILE A 36 -7.54 -8.01 -22.56
C ILE A 36 -8.64 -7.26 -23.32
N ASN A 37 -9.12 -7.81 -24.43
CA ASN A 37 -10.21 -7.18 -25.20
C ASN A 37 -11.48 -7.01 -24.35
N ARG A 38 -11.80 -7.98 -23.49
CA ARG A 38 -12.94 -7.90 -22.57
C ARG A 38 -12.75 -6.85 -21.48
N ILE A 39 -11.51 -6.62 -21.04
CA ILE A 39 -11.18 -5.54 -20.11
C ILE A 39 -11.40 -4.19 -20.80
N ILE A 40 -10.90 -4.02 -22.02
CA ILE A 40 -11.08 -2.79 -22.82
C ILE A 40 -12.57 -2.48 -22.98
N GLU A 41 -13.37 -3.47 -23.38
CA GLU A 41 -14.82 -3.32 -23.48
C GLU A 41 -15.48 -2.99 -22.13
N GLY A 42 -14.96 -3.53 -21.04
CA GLY A 42 -15.43 -3.26 -19.68
C GLY A 42 -15.16 -1.84 -19.23
N LEU A 43 -13.92 -1.36 -19.41
CA LEU A 43 -13.51 0.00 -19.01
C LEU A 43 -14.24 1.06 -19.83
N ARG A 44 -14.48 0.83 -21.13
CA ARG A 44 -15.27 1.74 -21.99
C ARG A 44 -16.75 1.88 -21.59
N LYS A 45 -17.25 0.99 -20.72
CA LYS A 45 -18.62 1.06 -20.18
C LYS A 45 -18.68 1.85 -18.86
N LEU A 46 -17.53 2.16 -18.25
CA LEU A 46 -17.48 3.03 -17.07
C LEU A 46 -17.63 4.49 -17.53
N GLU A 47 -18.15 5.32 -16.63
CA GLU A 47 -18.27 6.76 -16.82
C GLU A 47 -16.97 7.48 -16.48
N THR A 48 -16.13 6.90 -15.61
CA THR A 48 -14.83 7.49 -15.25
C THR A 48 -13.82 6.41 -14.81
N VAL A 49 -12.61 6.49 -15.34
CA VAL A 49 -11.46 5.67 -14.97
C VAL A 49 -10.31 6.58 -14.55
N ILE A 50 -9.83 6.40 -13.32
CA ILE A 50 -8.68 7.14 -12.78
C ILE A 50 -7.50 6.18 -12.58
N ALA A 51 -6.31 6.60 -12.99
CA ALA A 51 -5.06 5.90 -12.71
C ALA A 51 -4.13 6.78 -11.85
N ILE A 52 -3.59 6.19 -10.79
CA ILE A 52 -2.56 6.77 -9.92
C ILE A 52 -1.33 5.87 -10.05
N ASP A 53 -0.30 6.39 -10.71
CA ASP A 53 0.86 5.60 -11.11
C ASP A 53 2.10 6.51 -11.22
N ASN A 54 3.28 5.95 -11.01
CA ASN A 54 4.55 6.64 -11.21
C ASN A 54 5.16 6.34 -12.60
N GLN A 55 4.51 5.45 -13.38
CA GLN A 55 4.88 5.11 -14.74
C GLN A 55 3.70 5.27 -15.70
N TRP A 56 4.00 5.58 -16.96
CA TRP A 56 2.97 5.74 -18.00
C TRP A 56 2.50 4.38 -18.57
N THR A 57 1.87 3.58 -17.70
CA THR A 57 1.48 2.19 -17.96
C THR A 57 0.30 2.07 -18.94
N SER A 58 0.00 0.84 -19.39
CA SER A 58 -1.21 0.57 -20.19
C SER A 58 -2.49 0.96 -19.44
N THR A 59 -2.54 0.87 -18.12
CA THR A 59 -3.69 1.38 -17.35
C THR A 59 -3.84 2.89 -17.49
N CYS A 60 -2.75 3.65 -17.40
CA CYS A 60 -2.75 5.10 -17.61
C CYS A 60 -3.24 5.46 -19.03
N ARG A 61 -2.85 4.68 -20.04
CA ARG A 61 -3.30 4.86 -21.44
C ARG A 61 -4.81 4.75 -21.66
N PHE A 62 -5.49 3.99 -20.80
CA PHE A 62 -6.94 3.75 -20.87
C PHE A 62 -7.71 4.50 -19.77
N ALA A 63 -7.06 5.34 -18.99
CA ALA A 63 -7.68 6.17 -17.97
C ALA A 63 -8.16 7.51 -18.55
N ASP A 64 -9.23 8.05 -17.99
CA ASP A 64 -9.71 9.41 -18.30
C ASP A 64 -8.89 10.47 -17.54
N ILE A 65 -8.43 10.13 -16.32
CA ILE A 65 -7.61 10.99 -15.47
C ILE A 65 -6.39 10.20 -15.00
N VAL A 66 -5.20 10.79 -15.13
CA VAL A 66 -3.94 10.24 -14.62
C VAL A 66 -3.38 11.19 -13.57
N LEU A 67 -3.09 10.68 -12.37
CA LEU A 67 -2.44 11.42 -11.29
C LEU A 67 -1.02 10.87 -11.09
N PRO A 68 0.04 11.68 -11.27
CA PRO A 68 1.42 11.20 -11.13
C PRO A 68 1.78 10.99 -9.66
N ALA A 69 2.12 9.76 -9.31
CA ALA A 69 2.59 9.40 -7.97
C ALA A 69 4.12 9.38 -7.89
N THR A 70 4.66 9.64 -6.70
CA THR A 70 6.09 9.47 -6.41
C THR A 70 6.52 8.00 -6.34
N THR A 71 7.79 7.73 -6.61
CA THR A 71 8.48 6.50 -6.20
C THR A 71 8.79 6.50 -4.70
N GLN A 72 9.20 5.34 -4.17
CA GLN A 72 9.65 5.23 -2.77
C GLN A 72 10.89 6.06 -2.45
N PHE A 73 11.70 6.43 -3.46
CA PHE A 73 12.93 7.22 -3.27
C PHE A 73 12.66 8.72 -3.14
N GLU A 74 11.42 9.14 -3.38
CA GLU A 74 10.99 10.54 -3.37
C GLU A 74 10.20 10.92 -2.12
N ARG A 75 10.10 10.02 -1.13
CA ARG A 75 9.35 10.19 0.12
C ARG A 75 10.04 9.46 1.28
N ASN A 76 9.61 9.74 2.51
CA ASN A 76 10.08 9.00 3.68
C ASN A 76 9.10 7.87 4.03
N ASP A 77 9.66 6.73 4.40
CA ASP A 77 8.91 5.56 4.88
C ASP A 77 9.76 4.71 5.84
N LEU A 78 9.19 3.62 6.35
CA LEU A 78 9.91 2.54 7.02
C LEU A 78 9.29 1.20 6.65
N ASP A 79 10.11 0.16 6.54
CA ASP A 79 9.63 -1.17 6.16
C ASP A 79 10.31 -2.27 6.94
N GLN A 80 9.65 -3.42 7.03
CA GLN A 80 10.24 -4.65 7.50
C GLN A 80 11.16 -5.22 6.41
N TYR A 81 12.42 -5.49 6.71
CA TYR A 81 13.28 -6.21 5.79
C TYR A 81 13.37 -7.69 6.18
N GLY A 82 13.21 -8.56 5.19
CA GLY A 82 13.21 -10.02 5.36
C GLY A 82 11.84 -10.61 5.70
N ASN A 83 10.88 -10.56 4.77
CA ASN A 83 9.52 -11.14 4.93
C ASN A 83 9.47 -12.59 5.43
N HIS A 84 10.52 -13.39 5.16
CA HIS A 84 10.59 -14.79 5.58
C HIS A 84 11.43 -15.02 6.83
N SER A 85 12.40 -14.15 7.10
CA SER A 85 13.31 -14.25 8.25
C SER A 85 12.91 -13.34 9.41
N ASN A 86 11.94 -12.45 9.17
CA ASN A 86 11.57 -11.35 10.04
C ASN A 86 12.80 -10.58 10.54
N ARG A 87 13.73 -10.24 9.62
CA ARG A 87 15.10 -9.87 10.02
C ARG A 87 15.17 -8.57 10.80
N GLY A 88 14.32 -7.60 10.47
CA GLY A 88 14.31 -6.32 11.16
C GLY A 88 13.47 -5.26 10.46
N ILE A 89 13.71 -4.00 10.82
CA ILE A 89 13.08 -2.81 10.27
C ILE A 89 14.15 -1.89 9.69
N ILE A 90 13.88 -1.27 8.54
CA ILE A 90 14.75 -0.32 7.85
C ILE A 90 14.04 1.02 7.66
N ALA A 91 14.78 2.11 7.82
CA ALA A 91 14.35 3.47 7.49
C ALA A 91 14.52 3.70 5.99
N MET A 92 13.46 4.11 5.32
CA MET A 92 13.47 4.45 3.90
C MET A 92 13.42 5.97 3.78
N LYS A 93 14.59 6.61 3.83
CA LYS A 93 14.67 8.07 3.72
C LYS A 93 14.45 8.53 2.28
N GLN A 94 13.86 9.72 2.13
CA GLN A 94 13.81 10.40 0.86
C GLN A 94 15.23 10.63 0.32
N VAL A 95 15.48 10.14 -0.90
CA VAL A 95 16.79 10.21 -1.57
C VAL A 95 16.86 11.42 -2.50
N VAL A 96 15.75 11.70 -3.19
CA VAL A 96 15.60 12.84 -4.11
C VAL A 96 14.25 13.54 -3.85
N PRO A 97 14.09 14.83 -4.18
CA PRO A 97 12.77 15.46 -4.08
C PRO A 97 11.80 14.84 -5.10
N PRO A 98 10.47 14.98 -4.92
CA PRO A 98 9.49 14.59 -5.92
C PRO A 98 9.80 15.21 -7.30
N GLN A 99 9.77 14.38 -8.34
CA GLN A 99 10.13 14.79 -9.70
C GLN A 99 8.92 15.39 -10.43
N PHE A 100 9.16 16.48 -11.15
CA PHE A 100 8.14 17.20 -11.92
C PHE A 100 6.93 17.61 -11.04
N GLU A 101 5.72 17.17 -11.39
CA GLU A 101 4.48 17.43 -10.66
C GLU A 101 4.01 16.22 -9.84
N ALA A 102 4.85 15.18 -9.71
CA ALA A 102 4.51 13.99 -8.94
C ALA A 102 4.29 14.32 -7.47
N ARG A 103 3.33 13.65 -6.85
CA ARG A 103 3.00 13.81 -5.43
C ARG A 103 2.99 12.46 -4.70
N ASN A 104 3.25 12.47 -3.40
CA ASN A 104 3.08 11.26 -2.59
C ASN A 104 1.61 10.83 -2.61
N ASP A 105 1.34 9.52 -2.70
CA ASP A 105 -0.02 8.97 -2.64
C ASP A 105 -0.77 9.51 -1.40
N PHE A 106 -0.07 9.64 -0.26
CA PHE A 106 -0.62 10.26 0.95
C PHE A 106 -1.15 11.68 0.67
N ASP A 107 -0.38 12.53 -0.02
CA ASP A 107 -0.78 13.91 -0.35
C ASP A 107 -1.92 13.95 -1.37
N ILE A 108 -1.93 13.04 -2.35
CA ILE A 108 -3.01 12.92 -3.33
C ILE A 108 -4.33 12.61 -2.62
N PHE A 109 -4.35 11.62 -1.73
CA PHE A 109 -5.56 11.26 -0.98
C PHE A 109 -5.91 12.29 0.09
N ARG A 110 -4.92 12.91 0.75
CA ARG A 110 -5.14 14.04 1.66
C ARG A 110 -5.87 15.18 0.98
N GLU A 111 -5.42 15.59 -0.21
CA GLU A 111 -6.04 16.66 -0.99
C GLU A 111 -7.44 16.30 -1.47
N LEU A 112 -7.67 15.03 -1.85
CA LEU A 112 -9.00 14.53 -2.15
C LEU A 112 -9.92 14.66 -0.93
N CYS A 113 -9.50 14.14 0.22
CA CYS A 113 -10.27 14.22 1.48
C CYS A 113 -10.53 15.67 1.89
N ARG A 114 -9.58 16.58 1.71
CA ARG A 114 -9.74 18.02 1.97
C ARG A 114 -10.90 18.62 1.17
N ARG A 115 -11.06 18.25 -0.10
CA ARG A 115 -12.18 18.71 -0.96
C ARG A 115 -13.55 18.25 -0.46
N PHE A 116 -13.60 17.20 0.35
CA PHE A 116 -14.81 16.70 1.01
C PHE A 116 -14.91 17.11 2.48
N ASN A 117 -14.07 18.02 2.97
CA ASN A 117 -13.98 18.41 4.38
C ASN A 117 -13.71 17.22 5.31
N ARG A 118 -12.87 16.28 4.86
CA ARG A 118 -12.48 15.06 5.59
C ARG A 118 -10.97 14.94 5.79
N GLU A 119 -10.21 16.01 5.56
CA GLU A 119 -8.74 15.99 5.73
C GLU A 119 -8.36 15.55 7.14
N GLU A 120 -8.92 16.17 8.18
CA GLU A 120 -8.60 15.84 9.58
C GLU A 120 -8.88 14.37 9.92
N ALA A 121 -9.99 13.82 9.41
CA ALA A 121 -10.33 12.41 9.60
C ALA A 121 -9.38 11.46 8.86
N PHE A 122 -8.80 11.90 7.74
CA PHE A 122 -7.84 11.12 6.96
C PHE A 122 -6.42 11.20 7.51
N THR A 123 -5.96 12.40 7.85
CA THR A 123 -4.60 12.64 8.33
C THR A 123 -4.46 12.41 9.83
N GLU A 124 -5.56 12.46 10.58
CA GLU A 124 -5.55 12.53 12.05
C GLU A 124 -4.66 13.66 12.60
N GLY A 125 -4.49 14.73 11.82
CA GLY A 125 -3.59 15.84 12.13
C GLY A 125 -2.10 15.52 11.92
N LEU A 126 -1.77 14.35 11.37
CA LEU A 126 -0.40 13.90 11.14
C LEU A 126 0.03 14.12 9.68
N ASP A 127 1.25 14.59 9.50
CA ASP A 127 1.96 14.55 8.23
C ASP A 127 2.74 13.22 8.07
N GLU A 128 3.49 13.08 6.97
CA GLU A 128 4.30 11.89 6.68
C GLU A 128 5.16 11.47 7.88
N MET A 129 5.93 12.40 8.46
CA MET A 129 6.80 12.09 9.60
C MET A 129 6.02 11.80 10.89
N GLY A 130 4.88 12.46 11.09
CA GLY A 130 3.96 12.17 12.19
C GLY A 130 3.45 10.73 12.15
N TRP A 131 3.07 10.24 10.96
CA TRP A 131 2.67 8.85 10.75
C TRP A 131 3.81 7.87 11.04
N LEU A 132 5.01 8.12 10.53
CA LEU A 132 6.17 7.26 10.79
C LEU A 132 6.50 7.18 12.29
N LYS A 133 6.45 8.32 13.00
CA LYS A 133 6.64 8.36 14.45
C LYS A 133 5.57 7.57 15.20
N ARG A 134 4.30 7.68 14.80
CA ARG A 134 3.19 6.93 15.41
C ARG A 134 3.35 5.43 15.19
N ILE A 135 3.57 4.99 13.96
CA ILE A 135 3.77 3.58 13.62
C ILE A 135 4.95 3.00 14.40
N TRP A 136 6.07 3.74 14.48
CA TRP A 136 7.22 3.33 15.27
C TRP A 136 6.89 3.17 16.76
N GLN A 137 6.20 4.16 17.35
CA GLN A 137 5.80 4.12 18.75
C GLN A 137 4.86 2.94 19.06
N GLU A 138 3.90 2.66 18.17
CA GLU A 138 3.02 1.48 18.29
C GLU A 138 3.84 0.19 18.22
N GLY A 139 4.79 0.10 17.28
CA GLY A 139 5.75 -1.00 17.18
C GLY A 139 6.58 -1.20 18.46
N VAL A 140 7.05 -0.11 19.08
CA VAL A 140 7.77 -0.16 20.36
C VAL A 140 6.89 -0.76 21.46
N GLN A 141 5.62 -0.37 21.56
CA GLN A 141 4.73 -0.93 22.60
C GLN A 141 4.41 -2.40 22.36
N GLN A 142 4.17 -2.80 21.12
CA GLN A 142 3.94 -4.21 20.76
C GLN A 142 5.19 -5.06 20.99
N GLY A 143 6.37 -4.53 20.68
CA GLY A 143 7.66 -5.19 20.85
C GLY A 143 7.97 -5.51 22.31
N LYS A 144 7.65 -4.60 23.24
CA LYS A 144 7.83 -4.83 24.69
C LYS A 144 7.16 -6.11 25.18
N GLY A 145 5.94 -6.39 24.71
CA GLY A 145 5.21 -7.61 25.06
C GLY A 145 5.85 -8.91 24.54
N ARG A 146 6.83 -8.79 23.62
CA ARG A 146 7.54 -9.90 22.98
C ARG A 146 9.04 -9.92 23.29
N GLY A 147 9.51 -9.08 24.22
CA GLY A 147 10.93 -8.94 24.55
C GLY A 147 11.76 -8.25 23.47
N VAL A 148 11.13 -7.59 22.48
CA VAL A 148 11.82 -6.82 21.43
C VAL A 148 11.95 -5.37 21.89
N HIS A 149 13.19 -4.90 21.97
CA HIS A 149 13.51 -3.54 22.39
C HIS A 149 13.94 -2.69 21.18
N LEU A 150 13.03 -1.84 20.72
CA LEU A 150 13.32 -0.84 19.68
C LEU A 150 13.90 0.44 20.30
N PRO A 151 14.87 1.11 19.64
CA PRO A 151 15.38 2.42 20.07
C PRO A 151 14.32 3.53 19.93
N ALA A 152 14.62 4.71 20.47
CA ALA A 152 13.83 5.91 20.19
C ALA A 152 13.80 6.21 18.69
N PHE A 153 12.70 6.77 18.18
CA PHE A 153 12.54 7.04 16.74
C PHE A 153 13.68 7.90 16.19
N ASP A 154 14.08 8.95 16.90
CA ASP A 154 15.15 9.84 16.40
C ASP A 154 16.51 9.13 16.34
N ASP A 155 16.78 8.16 17.22
CA ASP A 155 18.01 7.35 17.17
C ASP A 155 17.95 6.34 16.03
N PHE A 156 16.81 5.66 15.86
CA PHE A 156 16.56 4.80 14.70
C PHE A 156 16.75 5.58 13.39
N TRP A 157 16.09 6.72 13.27
CA TRP A 157 16.03 7.48 12.03
C TRP A 157 17.37 8.13 11.70
N ASN A 158 18.05 8.76 12.66
CA ASN A 158 19.22 9.57 12.37
C ASN A 158 20.56 8.84 12.51
N ASN A 159 20.64 7.80 13.35
CA ASN A 159 21.92 7.17 13.70
C ASN A 159 22.05 5.72 13.24
N LYS A 160 20.96 4.95 13.27
CA LYS A 160 21.01 3.50 12.99
C LYS A 160 20.56 3.14 11.58
N GLU A 161 19.51 3.80 11.09
CA GLU A 161 18.83 3.56 9.80
C GLU A 161 18.23 2.17 9.60
N TYR A 162 18.59 1.19 10.42
CA TYR A 162 17.95 -0.12 10.52
C TYR A 162 18.08 -0.69 11.93
N VAL A 163 17.19 -1.63 12.27
CA VAL A 163 17.24 -2.42 13.50
C VAL A 163 17.06 -3.87 13.12
N GLU A 164 18.01 -4.72 13.48
CA GLU A 164 17.86 -6.16 13.35
C GLU A 164 17.21 -6.74 14.61
N PHE A 165 16.33 -7.73 14.44
CA PHE A 165 15.84 -8.53 15.55
C PHE A 165 16.80 -9.67 15.83
N ASP A 166 17.01 -9.94 17.11
CA ASP A 166 17.77 -11.10 17.56
C ASP A 166 16.90 -12.36 17.37
N HIS A 167 17.40 -13.28 16.55
CA HIS A 167 16.77 -14.55 16.28
C HIS A 167 17.77 -15.66 16.64
N PRO A 168 17.64 -16.32 17.80
CA PRO A 168 18.59 -17.35 18.24
C PRO A 168 18.60 -18.57 17.31
N GLN A 169 17.57 -18.71 16.47
CA GLN A 169 17.47 -19.70 15.40
C GLN A 169 16.92 -19.04 14.14
N MET A 170 17.30 -19.56 12.96
CA MET A 170 16.70 -19.13 11.69
C MET A 170 15.19 -19.36 11.72
N PHE A 171 14.41 -18.28 11.70
CA PHE A 171 12.97 -18.39 11.58
C PHE A 171 12.60 -19.02 10.23
N VAL A 172 11.92 -20.17 10.27
CA VAL A 172 11.39 -20.85 9.09
C VAL A 172 9.88 -20.58 9.02
N ARG A 173 9.47 -19.83 8.00
CA ARG A 173 8.05 -19.53 7.80
C ARG A 173 7.22 -20.82 7.68
N HIS A 174 6.13 -20.90 8.44
CA HIS A 174 5.26 -22.09 8.53
C HIS A 174 5.92 -23.36 9.09
N GLN A 175 7.02 -23.23 9.85
CA GLN A 175 7.68 -24.39 10.48
C GLN A 175 6.72 -25.23 11.32
N ALA A 176 5.93 -24.61 12.19
CA ALA A 176 4.96 -25.33 13.02
C ALA A 176 3.95 -26.14 12.19
N PHE A 177 3.40 -25.55 11.12
CA PHE A 177 2.50 -26.26 10.20
C PHE A 177 3.21 -27.37 9.39
N ARG A 178 4.49 -27.17 9.04
CA ARG A 178 5.29 -28.21 8.38
C ARG A 178 5.57 -29.38 9.33
N GLU A 179 5.83 -29.09 10.60
CA GLU A 179 6.11 -30.08 11.64
C GLU A 179 4.83 -30.84 12.04
N ASP A 180 3.71 -30.13 12.12
CA ASP A 180 2.39 -30.69 12.39
C ASP A 180 1.30 -29.89 11.64
N PRO A 181 0.80 -30.41 10.50
CA PRO A 181 -0.20 -29.73 9.70
C PRO A 181 -1.61 -29.77 10.30
N ASP A 182 -1.83 -30.55 11.36
CA ASP A 182 -3.13 -30.73 12.02
C ASP A 182 -3.27 -29.88 13.31
N LEU A 183 -2.25 -29.07 13.67
CA LEU A 183 -2.29 -28.08 14.76
C LEU A 183 -3.32 -26.95 14.54
#